data_AF-A0A3L7MNZ3-F1
#
_entry.id   AF-A0A3L7MNZ3-F1
#
_cell.length_a   1.000
_cell.length_b   1.000
_cell.length_c   1.000
_cell.angle_alpha   90.00
_cell.angle_beta   90.00
_cell.angle_gamma   90.00
#
_symmetry.space_group_name_H-M   'P 1'
#
loop_
_entity.id
_entity.type
_entity.pdbx_description
1 polymer ?
#
loop_
_entity_poly.entity_id
_entity_poly.type
_entity_poly.pdbx_seq_one_letter_code
_entity_poly.pdbx_strand_id
1 'polypeptide(L)'
;MNAAIDRPFPRRMAVAALLTSSVIMASAVVTGCYSTSGGFMPHTDGGFTYESTQLLPTTVMVLNSCDRSPNHPDGTPFFIMEIPPGKQLTFNFEADGGDDPVNRPARMMYSLWKKGTQTGTLENILSCPSAACRKIVVSYRPAPEQARPDESYRMQAGSDTPGPVAQPRAPRTDRQSSDT
;
A
#
# COMPACT_ATOMS: atom_id res chain seq x y z
N MET A 1 -66.95 6.87 47.65
CA MET A 1 -67.06 7.94 46.63
C MET A 1 -66.26 7.50 45.42
N ASN A 2 -66.89 6.80 44.47
CA ASN A 2 -66.28 6.35 43.22
C ASN A 2 -67.03 7.03 42.08
N ALA A 3 -66.33 7.86 41.30
CA ALA A 3 -66.89 8.50 40.12
C ALA A 3 -66.69 7.58 38.91
N ALA A 4 -67.80 7.08 38.39
CA ALA A 4 -67.92 6.48 37.06
C ALA A 4 -68.23 7.60 36.06
N ILE A 5 -67.45 7.71 34.98
CA ILE A 5 -67.92 8.31 33.72
C ILE A 5 -67.39 7.44 32.58
N ASP A 6 -68.32 6.64 32.07
CA ASP A 6 -68.27 5.78 30.90
C ASP A 6 -68.70 6.62 29.68
N ARG A 7 -67.94 6.61 28.58
CA ARG A 7 -68.42 7.07 27.26
C ARG A 7 -67.75 6.32 26.11
N PRO A 8 -68.48 6.15 24.98
CA PRO A 8 -68.44 4.93 24.18
C PRO A 8 -67.54 5.01 22.94
N PHE A 9 -67.12 3.82 22.49
CA PHE A 9 -66.57 3.56 21.17
C PHE A 9 -67.47 4.06 20.03
N PRO A 10 -66.86 4.47 18.92
CA PRO A 10 -67.25 3.85 17.66
C PRO A 10 -66.07 3.17 16.95
N ARG A 11 -66.18 1.84 16.84
CA ARG A 11 -65.53 1.05 15.81
C ARG A 11 -66.13 1.43 14.45
N ARG A 12 -65.32 1.98 13.55
CA ARG A 12 -65.46 1.71 12.12
C ARG A 12 -64.10 1.37 11.55
N MET A 13 -64.00 0.13 11.10
CA MET A 13 -62.90 -0.41 10.34
C MET A 13 -62.71 0.37 9.04
N ALA A 14 -61.47 0.68 8.70
CA ALA A 14 -60.99 0.62 7.34
C ALA A 14 -59.47 0.44 7.37
N VAL A 15 -59.06 -0.72 6.88
CA VAL A 15 -57.70 -1.18 6.63
C VAL A 15 -56.95 -0.16 5.77
N ALA A 16 -55.78 0.30 6.23
CA ALA A 16 -54.77 0.89 5.36
C ALA A 16 -53.36 0.70 5.96
N ALA A 17 -52.65 -0.26 5.37
CA ALA A 17 -51.19 -0.33 5.24
C ALA A 17 -50.33 -0.36 6.52
N LEU A 18 -50.09 -1.59 7.00
CA LEU A 18 -48.74 -2.03 7.35
C LEU A 18 -47.77 -1.60 6.24
N LEU A 19 -46.69 -0.86 6.56
CA LEU A 19 -45.38 -0.83 5.89
C LEU A 19 -44.56 0.40 6.35
N THR A 20 -43.90 0.31 7.50
CA THR A 20 -42.70 1.13 7.80
C THR A 20 -41.67 0.24 8.51
N SER A 21 -41.30 -0.81 7.79
CA SER A 21 -40.13 -1.63 8.09
C SER A 21 -38.86 -0.88 7.68
N SER A 22 -37.83 -0.97 8.53
CA SER A 22 -36.42 -1.01 8.12
C SER A 22 -35.85 0.23 7.39
N VAL A 23 -35.45 1.26 8.14
CA VAL A 23 -34.35 2.16 7.73
C VAL A 23 -33.51 2.55 8.95
N ILE A 24 -32.70 1.63 9.47
CA ILE A 24 -31.45 2.01 10.16
C ILE A 24 -30.31 1.49 9.30
N MET A 25 -30.15 2.27 8.25
CA MET A 25 -29.01 2.45 7.36
C MET A 25 -27.70 1.98 7.98
N ALA A 26 -27.22 0.85 7.46
CA ALA A 26 -25.89 0.34 7.69
C ALA A 26 -24.86 1.44 7.37
N SER A 27 -24.19 1.95 8.41
CA SER A 27 -23.02 2.80 8.28
C SER A 27 -21.86 1.90 7.84
N ALA A 28 -21.80 1.60 6.54
CA ALA A 28 -20.62 0.99 5.95
C ALA A 28 -19.47 1.99 6.12
N VAL A 29 -18.53 1.64 6.99
CA VAL A 29 -17.25 2.32 7.14
C VAL A 29 -16.58 2.29 5.77
N VAL A 30 -16.56 3.43 5.09
CA VAL A 30 -15.80 3.62 3.84
C VAL A 30 -14.33 3.72 4.22
N THR A 31 -13.73 2.62 4.64
CA THR A 31 -12.28 2.45 4.51
C THR A 31 -12.01 2.44 3.02
N GLY A 32 -11.33 3.49 2.52
CA GLY A 32 -11.08 3.72 1.10
C GLY A 32 -10.55 2.46 0.41
N CYS A 33 -11.43 1.80 -0.35
CA CYS A 33 -11.06 0.67 -1.19
C CYS A 33 -10.36 1.22 -2.43
N TYR A 34 -9.02 1.24 -2.42
CA TYR A 34 -8.26 1.50 -3.64
C TYR A 34 -8.32 0.28 -4.53
N SER A 35 -9.09 0.38 -5.62
CA SER A 35 -9.06 -0.61 -6.70
C SER A 35 -7.65 -0.61 -7.31
N THR A 36 -6.97 -1.76 -7.27
CA THR A 36 -5.66 -1.93 -7.89
C THR A 36 -5.82 -2.00 -9.41
N SER A 37 -5.86 -0.84 -10.08
CA SER A 37 -5.84 -0.77 -11.54
C SER A 37 -4.41 -1.05 -12.02
N GLY A 38 -4.05 -2.34 -12.13
CA GLY A 38 -2.79 -2.81 -12.72
C GLY A 38 -2.92 -2.94 -14.24
N GLY A 39 -3.07 -1.82 -14.94
CA GLY A 39 -3.24 -1.80 -16.40
C GLY A 39 -1.92 -1.73 -17.17
N PHE A 40 -1.87 -2.38 -18.34
CA PHE A 40 -0.79 -2.31 -19.35
C PHE A 40 -0.57 -0.89 -19.93
N MET A 41 -1.46 0.05 -19.63
CA MET A 41 -1.35 1.47 -20.00
C MET A 41 -1.36 2.33 -18.73
N PRO A 42 -0.19 2.85 -18.29
CA PRO A 42 -0.12 3.78 -17.18
C PRO A 42 -0.75 5.10 -17.60
N HIS A 43 -1.99 5.31 -17.20
CA HIS A 43 -2.65 6.61 -17.21
C HIS A 43 -2.27 7.33 -15.91
N THR A 44 -2.36 8.65 -15.82
CA THR A 44 -1.88 9.40 -14.64
C THR A 44 -3.02 9.98 -13.82
N ASP A 45 -4.24 9.52 -14.07
CA ASP A 45 -5.52 9.93 -13.50
C ASP A 45 -6.15 8.83 -12.63
N GLY A 46 -5.37 7.82 -12.22
CA GLY A 46 -5.85 6.71 -11.40
C GLY A 46 -4.81 6.13 -10.45
N GLY A 47 -5.21 5.05 -9.77
CA GLY A 47 -4.36 4.32 -8.83
C GLY A 47 -3.71 3.09 -9.44
N PHE A 48 -2.40 2.94 -9.24
CA PHE A 48 -1.59 1.84 -9.76
C PHE A 48 -0.92 1.08 -8.65
N THR A 49 -0.68 -0.21 -8.90
CA THR A 49 0.10 -1.07 -8.02
C THR A 49 1.20 -1.75 -8.81
N TYR A 50 2.44 -1.62 -8.31
CA TYR A 50 3.59 -2.32 -8.84
C TYR A 50 4.13 -3.27 -7.79
N GLU A 51 4.34 -4.52 -8.19
CA GLU A 51 4.92 -5.55 -7.32
C GLU A 51 6.40 -5.77 -7.66
N SER A 52 7.20 -6.01 -6.62
CA SER A 52 8.60 -6.36 -6.75
C SER A 52 8.81 -7.81 -6.32
N THR A 53 9.44 -8.60 -7.19
CA THR A 53 9.79 -9.99 -6.90
C THR A 53 11.30 -10.12 -6.72
N GLN A 54 11.77 -11.22 -6.13
CA GLN A 54 13.21 -11.43 -5.93
C GLN A 54 13.98 -11.52 -7.26
N LEU A 55 13.33 -12.05 -8.30
CA LEU A 55 13.91 -12.22 -9.63
C LEU A 55 13.78 -10.96 -10.51
N LEU A 56 12.76 -10.14 -10.23
CA LEU A 56 12.51 -8.87 -10.91
C LEU A 56 12.30 -7.79 -9.84
N PRO A 57 13.38 -7.27 -9.24
CA PRO A 57 13.27 -6.17 -8.30
C PRO A 57 12.90 -4.89 -9.06
N THR A 58 11.84 -4.22 -8.64
CA THR A 58 11.25 -3.09 -9.39
C THR A 58 11.55 -1.76 -8.72
N THR A 59 11.89 -0.76 -9.52
CA THR A 59 11.99 0.64 -9.13
C THR A 59 10.93 1.43 -9.90
N VAL A 60 10.15 2.23 -9.19
CA VAL A 60 9.15 3.13 -9.79
C VAL A 60 9.62 4.57 -9.61
N MET A 61 9.57 5.32 -10.70
CA MET A 61 9.89 6.73 -10.73
C MET A 61 8.76 7.50 -11.41
N VAL A 62 8.41 8.67 -10.87
CA VAL A 62 7.43 9.57 -11.49
C VAL A 62 8.14 10.87 -11.84
N LEU A 63 8.04 11.23 -13.12
CA LEU A 63 8.66 12.40 -13.72
C LEU A 63 7.62 13.49 -13.98
N ASN A 64 8.04 14.75 -13.80
CA ASN A 64 7.36 15.91 -14.34
C ASN A 64 7.84 16.14 -15.78
N SER A 65 7.06 15.71 -16.76
CA SER A 65 7.40 15.81 -18.18
C SER A 65 7.31 17.22 -18.75
N CYS A 66 6.66 18.15 -18.04
CA CYS A 66 6.55 19.56 -18.44
C CYS A 66 7.74 20.39 -17.94
N ASP A 67 8.37 19.97 -16.85
CA ASP A 67 9.62 20.56 -16.37
C ASP A 67 10.81 19.84 -16.99
N ARG A 68 11.25 20.31 -18.16
CA ARG A 68 12.40 19.76 -18.89
C ARG A 68 13.58 20.70 -18.78
N SER A 69 14.71 20.14 -18.38
CA SER A 69 15.98 20.85 -18.20
C SER A 69 17.06 20.19 -19.05
N PRO A 70 18.18 20.87 -19.40
CA PRO A 70 19.31 20.23 -20.08
C PRO A 70 19.80 18.95 -19.37
N ASN A 71 19.64 18.85 -18.05
CA ASN A 71 20.01 17.67 -17.25
C ASN A 71 18.94 16.57 -17.27
N HIS A 72 17.69 16.91 -17.60
CA HIS A 72 16.52 16.03 -17.57
C HIS A 72 15.64 16.26 -18.81
N PRO A 73 16.06 15.75 -19.98
CA PRO A 73 15.34 15.98 -21.24
C PRO A 73 13.95 15.33 -21.27
N ASP A 74 13.76 14.25 -20.51
CA ASP A 74 12.50 13.50 -20.41
C ASP A 74 11.58 13.98 -19.27
N GLY A 75 12.06 14.93 -18.45
CA GLY A 75 11.35 15.49 -17.30
C GLY A 75 12.08 15.29 -15.97
N THR A 76 11.85 16.22 -15.03
CA THR A 76 12.46 16.20 -13.69
C THR A 76 11.79 15.16 -12.77
N PRO A 77 12.54 14.25 -12.13
CA PRO A 77 11.96 13.31 -11.16
C PRO A 77 11.54 14.01 -9.87
N PHE A 78 10.32 13.74 -9.41
CA PHE A 78 9.84 14.23 -8.10
C PHE A 78 9.52 13.09 -7.12
N PHE A 79 9.43 11.85 -7.61
CA PHE A 79 9.23 10.67 -6.79
C PHE A 79 10.05 9.51 -7.34
N ILE A 80 10.80 8.85 -6.47
CA ILE A 80 11.58 7.64 -6.78
C ILE A 80 11.39 6.68 -5.61
N MET A 81 11.00 5.45 -5.91
CA MET A 81 10.83 4.41 -4.90
C MET A 81 11.39 3.09 -5.39
N GLU A 82 12.37 2.57 -4.66
CA GLU A 82 12.85 1.20 -4.81
C GLU A 82 11.94 0.27 -4.01
N ILE A 83 11.19 -0.57 -4.71
CA ILE A 83 10.27 -1.49 -4.05
C ILE A 83 11.07 -2.71 -3.56
N PRO A 84 11.08 -2.99 -2.25
CA PRO A 84 11.75 -4.17 -1.72
C PRO A 84 11.14 -5.45 -2.29
N PRO A 85 11.94 -6.50 -2.55
CA PRO A 85 11.41 -7.79 -2.97
C PRO A 85 10.35 -8.34 -1.99
N GLY A 86 9.22 -8.82 -2.52
CA GLY A 86 8.11 -9.31 -1.70
C GLY A 86 7.15 -8.22 -1.21
N LYS A 87 7.40 -6.96 -1.57
CA LYS A 87 6.49 -5.84 -1.35
C LYS A 87 5.87 -5.35 -2.67
N GLN A 88 4.80 -4.60 -2.53
CA GLN A 88 4.17 -3.86 -3.62
C GLN A 88 4.06 -2.38 -3.22
N LEU A 89 4.22 -1.49 -4.19
CA LEU A 89 3.93 -0.08 -4.05
C LEU A 89 2.57 0.19 -4.69
N THR A 90 1.65 0.75 -3.90
CA THR A 90 0.37 1.25 -4.41
C THR A 90 0.37 2.76 -4.29
N PHE A 91 -0.01 3.46 -5.35
CA PHE A 91 -0.18 4.90 -5.32
C PHE A 91 -1.42 5.32 -6.11
N ASN A 92 -1.98 6.47 -5.74
CA ASN A 92 -3.14 7.07 -6.38
C ASN A 92 -2.88 8.55 -6.61
N PHE A 93 -3.35 9.07 -7.73
CA PHE A 93 -3.34 10.51 -8.01
C PHE A 93 -4.73 11.10 -7.84
N GLU A 94 -4.79 12.26 -7.21
CA GLU A 94 -6.00 13.08 -7.12
C GLU A 94 -5.71 14.43 -7.76
N ALA A 95 -6.66 14.93 -8.55
CA ALA A 95 -6.48 16.15 -9.35
C ALA A 95 -6.28 17.40 -8.49
N ASP A 96 -6.82 17.38 -7.26
CA ASP A 96 -6.85 18.50 -6.34
C ASP A 96 -6.06 18.19 -5.06
N GLY A 97 -5.75 19.23 -4.27
CA GLY A 97 -5.10 19.09 -2.97
C GLY A 97 -3.57 19.13 -3.02
N GLY A 98 -3.00 19.61 -4.12
CA GLY A 98 -1.61 20.03 -4.18
C GLY A 98 -1.35 21.39 -3.52
N ASP A 99 -0.10 21.77 -3.41
CA ASP A 99 0.35 22.96 -2.67
C ASP A 99 0.51 24.21 -3.55
N ASP A 100 0.62 24.04 -4.87
CA ASP A 100 0.76 25.13 -5.83
C ASP A 100 -0.25 24.96 -6.97
N PRO A 101 -1.22 25.87 -7.15
CA PRO A 101 -2.29 25.72 -8.15
C PRO A 101 -1.79 25.72 -9.60
N VAL A 102 -0.57 26.21 -9.85
CA VAL A 102 0.00 26.31 -11.20
C VAL A 102 0.97 25.16 -11.46
N ASN A 103 1.93 24.96 -10.57
CA ASN A 103 3.02 23.99 -10.82
C ASN A 103 2.71 22.59 -10.29
N ARG A 104 2.02 22.50 -9.14
CA ARG A 104 1.75 21.24 -8.43
C ARG A 104 0.31 21.21 -7.91
N PRO A 105 -0.70 21.28 -8.82
CA PRO A 105 -2.10 21.39 -8.41
C PRO A 105 -2.66 20.09 -7.81
N ALA A 106 -2.08 18.96 -8.18
CA ALA A 106 -2.56 17.63 -7.82
C ALA A 106 -1.82 17.05 -6.61
N ARG A 107 -2.36 16.00 -6.00
CA ARG A 107 -1.65 15.21 -4.97
C ARG A 107 -1.53 13.75 -5.34
N MET A 108 -0.45 13.14 -4.90
CA MET A 108 -0.17 11.71 -5.01
C MET A 108 -0.17 11.11 -3.62
N MET A 109 -0.97 10.08 -3.41
CA MET A 109 -0.99 9.29 -2.19
C MET A 109 -0.31 7.95 -2.46
N TYR A 110 0.51 7.44 -1.54
CA TYR A 110 1.18 6.15 -1.75
C TYR A 110 1.44 5.38 -0.44
N SER A 111 1.54 4.05 -0.56
CA SER A 111 1.96 3.18 0.53
C SER A 111 2.63 1.91 0.02
N LEU A 112 3.51 1.33 0.84
CA LEU A 112 4.21 0.09 0.59
C LEU A 112 3.54 -1.04 1.36
N TRP A 113 3.03 -2.02 0.64
CA TRP A 113 2.33 -3.16 1.21
C TRP A 113 3.11 -4.46 1.02
N LYS A 114 2.72 -5.49 1.76
CA LYS A 114 3.11 -6.86 1.42
C LYS A 114 2.48 -7.23 0.07
N LYS A 115 3.20 -7.96 -0.77
CA LYS A 115 2.68 -8.46 -2.05
C LYS A 115 1.35 -9.20 -1.84
N GLY A 116 0.35 -8.90 -2.66
CA GLY A 116 -0.99 -9.50 -2.63
C GLY A 116 -2.01 -8.75 -1.76
N THR A 117 -1.62 -7.62 -1.14
CA THR A 117 -2.55 -6.79 -0.37
C THR A 117 -3.50 -6.05 -1.31
N GLN A 118 -4.81 -6.19 -1.10
CA GLN A 118 -5.84 -5.58 -1.97
C GLN A 118 -6.54 -4.38 -1.34
N THR A 119 -6.50 -4.26 -0.01
CA THR A 119 -7.18 -3.20 0.74
C THR A 119 -6.22 -2.56 1.73
N GLY A 120 -6.35 -1.25 1.92
CA GLY A 120 -5.50 -0.49 2.83
C GLY A 120 -5.59 1.01 2.57
N THR A 121 -5.12 1.81 3.52
CA THR A 121 -5.10 3.27 3.42
C THR A 121 -3.73 3.77 2.95
N LEU A 122 -3.71 4.70 2.00
CA LEU A 122 -2.46 5.30 1.54
C LEU A 122 -1.98 6.32 2.58
N GLU A 123 -0.84 6.04 3.21
CA GLU A 123 -0.36 6.80 4.39
C GLU A 123 0.46 8.03 4.01
N ASN A 124 1.16 7.99 2.88
CA ASN A 124 2.03 9.08 2.45
C ASN A 124 1.36 9.92 1.38
N ILE A 125 1.51 11.23 1.48
CA ILE A 125 0.92 12.19 0.55
C ILE A 125 2.02 13.15 0.08
N LEU A 126 2.04 13.44 -1.22
CA LEU A 126 2.99 14.34 -1.85
C LEU A 126 2.29 15.18 -2.92
N SER A 127 2.57 16.48 -2.99
CA SER A 127 2.08 17.33 -4.08
C SER A 127 2.78 17.01 -5.40
N CYS A 128 2.03 16.99 -6.50
CA CYS A 128 2.53 16.59 -7.80
C CYS A 128 1.94 17.45 -8.94
N PRO A 129 2.58 17.46 -10.12
CA PRO A 129 2.07 18.15 -11.30
C PRO A 129 0.73 17.58 -11.78
N SER A 130 0.07 18.30 -12.69
CA SER A 130 -1.19 17.83 -13.31
C SER A 130 -0.99 16.54 -14.12
N ALA A 131 -2.08 15.80 -14.37
CA ALA A 131 -2.04 14.51 -15.09
C ALA A 131 -1.30 14.57 -16.43
N ALA A 132 -1.52 15.63 -17.21
CA ALA A 132 -0.88 15.83 -18.51
C ALA A 132 0.65 16.00 -18.44
N CYS A 133 1.16 16.45 -17.28
CA CYS A 133 2.58 16.72 -17.05
C CYS A 133 3.29 15.60 -16.28
N ARG A 134 2.65 14.43 -16.10
CA ARG A 134 3.24 13.31 -15.35
C ARG A 134 3.60 12.15 -16.26
N LYS A 135 4.71 11.48 -15.97
CA LYS A 135 5.10 10.22 -16.64
C LYS A 135 5.60 9.22 -15.61
N ILE A 136 5.00 8.04 -15.60
CA ILE A 136 5.44 6.92 -14.74
C ILE A 136 6.49 6.13 -15.52
N VAL A 137 7.66 5.96 -14.91
CA VAL A 137 8.78 5.18 -15.44
C VAL A 137 9.05 4.03 -14.49
N VAL A 138 8.97 2.82 -15.01
CA VAL A 138 9.21 1.59 -14.26
C VAL A 138 10.49 0.96 -14.80
N SER A 139 11.45 0.70 -13.91
CA SER A 139 12.69 0.01 -14.25
C SER A 139 12.84 -1.24 -13.41
N TYR A 140 13.50 -2.25 -13.99
CA TYR A 140 13.82 -3.50 -13.32
C TYR A 140 15.32 -3.56 -13.05
N ARG A 141 15.70 -3.96 -11.84
CA ARG A 141 17.10 -4.11 -11.46
C ARG A 141 17.64 -5.45 -11.99
N PRO A 142 18.89 -5.49 -12.46
CA PRO A 142 19.42 -6.65 -13.19
C PRO A 142 19.78 -7.84 -12.30
N ALA A 143 20.06 -7.61 -11.01
CA ALA A 143 20.49 -8.64 -10.08
C ALA A 143 19.32 -9.12 -9.21
N PRO A 144 19.20 -10.43 -8.94
CA PRO A 144 18.27 -10.92 -7.95
C PRO A 144 18.57 -10.35 -6.56
N GLU A 145 17.53 -9.91 -5.86
CA GLU A 145 17.64 -9.37 -4.50
C GLU A 145 16.89 -10.25 -3.51
N GLN A 146 17.53 -10.55 -2.38
CA GLN A 146 16.86 -11.24 -1.28
C GLN A 146 15.95 -10.27 -0.54
N ALA A 147 14.73 -10.70 -0.24
CA ALA A 147 13.84 -9.96 0.64
C ALA A 147 14.51 -9.86 2.02
N ARG A 148 14.64 -8.63 2.54
CA ARG A 148 15.13 -8.45 3.91
C ARG A 148 14.09 -9.05 4.87
N PRO A 149 14.51 -9.86 5.86
CA PRO A 149 13.61 -10.33 6.90
C PRO A 149 13.00 -9.12 7.63
N ASP A 150 11.75 -9.28 8.05
CA ASP A 150 11.01 -8.28 8.81
C ASP A 150 11.67 -8.01 10.17
N GLU A 151 11.47 -6.81 10.71
CA GLU A 151 12.07 -6.42 12.01
C GLU A 151 11.59 -7.32 13.17
N SER A 152 10.42 -7.96 13.05
CA SER A 152 9.92 -8.99 13.97
C SER A 152 10.88 -10.17 14.10
N TYR A 153 11.50 -10.61 12.98
CA TYR A 153 12.44 -11.72 13.00
C TYR A 153 13.70 -11.40 13.82
N ARG A 154 14.15 -10.14 13.84
CA ARG A 154 15.30 -9.72 14.65
C ARG A 154 15.03 -9.84 16.15
N MET A 155 13.77 -9.68 16.58
CA MET A 155 13.42 -9.80 18.01
C MET A 155 13.44 -11.24 18.51
N GLN A 156 13.28 -12.24 17.62
CA GLN A 156 13.33 -13.67 17.99
C GLN A 156 14.75 -14.24 18.03
N ALA A 157 15.71 -13.63 17.32
CA ALA A 157 17.09 -14.10 17.34
C ALA A 157 17.79 -13.92 18.71
N GLY A 158 17.21 -13.16 19.64
CA GLY A 158 17.75 -12.92 20.98
C GLY A 158 17.22 -13.83 22.09
N SER A 159 16.14 -14.60 21.86
CA SER A 159 15.53 -15.45 22.91
C SER A 159 15.89 -16.94 22.80
N ASP A 160 16.28 -17.41 21.62
CA ASP A 160 16.55 -18.83 21.33
C ASP A 160 17.95 -19.09 20.77
N THR A 161 18.97 -18.30 21.14
CA THR A 161 20.35 -18.64 20.76
C THR A 161 20.81 -19.86 21.59
N PRO A 162 21.02 -21.06 21.01
CA PRO A 162 21.78 -22.08 21.71
C PRO A 162 23.18 -21.50 21.91
N GLY A 163 23.70 -21.53 23.14
CA GLY A 163 25.04 -21.02 23.45
C GLY A 163 26.11 -21.55 22.48
N PRO A 164 27.25 -20.88 22.35
CA PRO A 164 28.26 -21.20 21.34
C PRO A 164 28.60 -22.69 21.38
N VAL A 165 28.12 -23.43 20.38
CA VAL A 165 28.54 -24.81 20.14
C VAL A 165 30.01 -24.75 19.79
N ALA A 166 30.84 -25.28 20.69
CA ALA A 166 32.26 -25.44 20.46
C ALA A 166 32.46 -26.13 19.11
N GLN A 167 33.05 -25.44 18.16
CA GLN A 167 33.43 -26.04 16.89
C GLN A 167 34.33 -27.26 17.20
N PRO A 168 34.05 -28.46 16.65
CA PRO A 168 34.96 -29.57 16.80
C PRO A 168 36.33 -29.14 16.26
N ARG A 169 37.32 -29.09 17.15
CA ARG A 169 38.69 -28.77 16.79
C ARG A 169 39.11 -29.80 15.73
N ALA A 170 39.51 -29.34 14.55
CA ALA A 170 39.99 -30.23 13.49
C ALA A 170 41.07 -31.17 14.06
N PRO A 171 41.08 -32.47 13.69
CA PRO A 171 42.09 -33.40 14.17
C PRO A 171 43.48 -32.85 13.80
N ARG A 172 44.37 -32.72 14.79
CA ARG A 172 45.79 -32.47 14.51
C ARG A 172 46.31 -33.67 13.72
N THR A 173 46.65 -33.46 12.47
CA THR A 173 47.47 -34.38 11.70
C THR A 173 48.88 -34.31 12.27
N ASP A 174 49.17 -35.13 13.27
CA ASP A 174 50.55 -35.40 13.66
C ASP A 174 51.22 -36.14 12.49
N ARG A 175 51.91 -35.36 11.64
CA ARG A 175 52.75 -35.92 10.58
C ARG A 175 53.95 -36.55 11.25
N GLN A 176 53.83 -37.83 11.53
CA GLN A 176 54.91 -38.74 11.88
C GLN A 176 55.88 -38.79 10.70
N SER A 177 56.95 -38.00 10.75
CA SER A 177 58.10 -38.15 9.86
C SER A 177 59.10 -39.10 10.52
N SER A 178 58.96 -40.38 10.21
CA SER A 178 60.01 -41.39 10.35
C SER A 178 60.97 -41.33 9.16
N ASP A 179 62.26 -41.50 9.46
CA ASP A 179 63.39 -41.84 8.60
C ASP A 179 63.91 -40.77 7.63
N THR A 180 65.05 -40.15 7.95
CA THR A 180 66.39 -40.67 7.56
C THR A 180 67.48 -40.05 8.43
#